data_AF-A0A946S768-F1
#
_entry.id   AF-A0A946S768-F1
#
_cell.length_a   1.000
_cell.length_b   1.000
_cell.length_c   1.000
_cell.angle_alpha   90.00
_cell.angle_beta   90.00
_cell.angle_gamma   90.00
#
_symmetry.space_group_name_H-M   'P 1'
#
loop_
_entity.id
_entity.type
_entity.pdbx_description
1 polymer ?
#
loop_
_entity_poly.entity_id
_entity_poly.type
_entity_poly.pdbx_seq_one_letter_code
_entity_poly.pdbx_strand_id
1 'polypeptide(L)'
;MKHLFSVKIAFLLFLCCIVLFTGCIKPESSIGLGLQPETDLLDLVTTDTLTLEIFTVREDSLETDELSTAVLGRVFQPRIGWTTAGFATQLRLSAPGVNFGINPQVDSLFLSLRFTGDTYGQLNPQSLLVQQLADSISLDSTYYSNFNPELTHEILNDEFQGEISLNPSDDLIIGEDTIVSQIRLNLKPELGQTILNQDTSVFSNNESWLDFFPGIVVSTQGDGVGAAGIDISSGLSLMRLHYHNDTDTSFYDFIISPLSARVNMFSQDYVAALSSLNSPVNDSVFVDGSRSLYIMSGAGLKTHLKIPFLESINDSITESGDTVSLGCAIQKAELIFTLDDSYFDSRYPPQEQLYILTENPEGIPISTPDQMSLGVNIDGYYDSQNKSYRFNISRSIQHLLNRSSGAYYGNFSPENPIPPFYIVSSRAGISIQGVVLNGTSAGEKRPRLVITYSH
;
A
#
# COMPACT_ATOMS: atom_id res chain seq x y z
N MET A 1 -8.85 -25.57 -65.76
CA MET A 1 -9.51 -26.58 -64.89
C MET A 1 -8.98 -26.66 -63.46
N LYS A 2 -7.68 -26.44 -63.18
CA LYS A 2 -7.14 -26.52 -61.80
C LYS A 2 -7.62 -25.40 -60.83
N HIS A 3 -7.82 -24.17 -61.32
CA HIS A 3 -8.31 -23.06 -60.48
C HIS A 3 -9.76 -23.22 -59.99
N LEU A 4 -10.65 -23.82 -60.81
CA LEU A 4 -12.05 -24.02 -60.43
C LEU A 4 -12.22 -25.10 -59.35
N PHE A 5 -11.24 -26.02 -59.23
CA PHE A 5 -11.26 -27.10 -58.25
C PHE A 5 -10.79 -26.62 -56.87
N SER A 6 -9.79 -25.73 -56.83
CA SER A 6 -9.27 -25.13 -55.59
C SER A 6 -10.28 -24.21 -54.90
N VAL A 7 -11.07 -23.43 -55.66
CA VAL A 7 -12.12 -22.56 -55.10
C VAL A 7 -13.27 -23.39 -54.49
N LYS A 8 -13.61 -24.53 -55.09
CA LYS A 8 -14.63 -25.44 -54.55
C LYS A 8 -14.19 -26.13 -53.26
N ILE A 9 -12.91 -26.47 -53.14
CA ILE A 9 -12.34 -27.07 -51.91
C ILE A 9 -12.27 -26.02 -50.80
N ALA A 10 -11.88 -24.78 -51.10
CA ALA A 10 -11.87 -23.68 -50.13
C ALA A 10 -13.28 -23.34 -49.63
N PHE A 11 -14.28 -23.36 -50.52
CA PHE A 11 -15.68 -23.14 -50.14
C PHE A 11 -16.25 -24.28 -49.30
N LEU A 12 -15.88 -25.53 -49.59
CA LEU A 12 -16.28 -26.70 -48.79
C LEU A 12 -15.63 -26.68 -47.39
N LEU A 13 -14.37 -26.26 -47.28
CA LEU A 13 -13.67 -26.07 -46.00
C LEU A 13 -14.27 -24.92 -45.18
N PHE A 14 -14.62 -23.81 -45.82
CA PHE A 14 -15.29 -22.68 -45.15
C PHE A 14 -16.69 -23.06 -44.66
N LEU A 15 -17.46 -23.81 -45.45
CA LEU A 15 -18.78 -24.32 -45.05
C LEU A 15 -18.67 -25.35 -43.91
N CYS A 16 -17.61 -26.17 -43.88
CA CYS A 16 -17.35 -27.13 -42.81
C CYS A 16 -16.96 -26.42 -41.49
N CYS A 17 -16.20 -25.31 -41.55
CA CYS A 17 -15.87 -24.50 -40.38
C CYS A 17 -17.07 -23.80 -39.75
N ILE A 18 -18.11 -23.45 -40.53
CA ILE A 18 -19.34 -22.83 -40.00
C ILE A 18 -20.17 -23.84 -39.19
N VAL A 19 -20.16 -25.13 -39.55
CA VAL A 19 -20.89 -26.19 -38.84
C VAL A 19 -20.23 -26.56 -37.49
N LEU A 20 -18.93 -26.25 -37.32
CA LEU A 20 -18.24 -26.44 -36.04
C LEU A 20 -18.54 -25.36 -34.99
N PHE A 21 -19.15 -24.23 -35.38
CA PHE A 21 -19.58 -23.16 -34.46
C PHE A 21 -21.02 -23.31 -33.95
N THR A 22 -21.77 -24.32 -34.40
CA THR A 22 -23.12 -24.62 -33.89
C THR A 22 -23.14 -25.73 -32.84
N GLY A 23 -22.01 -25.94 -32.15
CA GLY A 23 -21.88 -26.90 -31.06
C GLY A 23 -22.42 -26.39 -29.73
N CYS A 24 -23.54 -26.97 -29.30
CA CYS A 24 -24.12 -26.99 -27.95
C CYS A 24 -24.54 -25.65 -27.33
N ILE A 25 -25.69 -25.13 -27.76
CA ILE A 25 -26.62 -24.50 -26.80
C ILE A 25 -27.13 -25.63 -25.91
N LYS A 26 -26.80 -25.59 -24.61
CA LYS A 26 -27.38 -26.49 -23.62
C LYS A 26 -28.91 -26.31 -23.74
N PRO A 27 -29.70 -27.34 -24.09
CA PRO A 27 -31.14 -27.19 -24.05
C PRO A 27 -31.49 -26.80 -22.63
N GLU A 28 -32.27 -25.73 -22.46
CA GLU A 28 -32.89 -25.44 -21.17
C GLU A 28 -33.59 -26.72 -20.74
N SER A 29 -33.08 -27.34 -19.68
CA SER A 29 -33.67 -28.51 -19.08
C SER A 29 -34.90 -28.04 -18.32
N SER A 30 -35.98 -27.75 -19.05
CA SER A 30 -37.34 -27.61 -18.52
C SER A 30 -37.97 -28.99 -18.25
N ILE A 31 -37.14 -29.97 -17.86
CA ILE A 31 -37.56 -31.30 -17.41
C ILE A 31 -37.03 -31.41 -15.98
N GLY A 32 -37.90 -31.09 -15.02
CA GLY A 32 -37.61 -31.09 -13.58
C GLY A 32 -38.21 -29.91 -12.81
N LEU A 33 -38.42 -28.77 -13.48
CA LEU A 33 -38.97 -27.53 -12.88
C LEU A 33 -40.44 -27.62 -12.42
N GLY A 34 -41.15 -28.71 -12.74
CA GLY A 34 -42.52 -28.97 -12.27
C GLY A 34 -42.62 -30.10 -11.25
N LEU A 35 -41.49 -30.60 -10.73
CA LEU A 35 -41.43 -31.69 -9.75
C LEU A 35 -41.04 -31.23 -8.33
N GLN A 36 -40.60 -29.98 -8.17
CA GLN A 36 -40.44 -29.36 -6.85
C GLN A 36 -41.67 -28.51 -6.56
N PRO A 37 -42.33 -28.69 -5.39
CA PRO A 37 -43.31 -27.72 -4.94
C PRO A 37 -42.63 -26.35 -4.83
N GLU A 38 -43.37 -25.25 -5.05
CA GLU A 38 -42.80 -23.89 -4.96
C GLU A 38 -42.11 -23.62 -3.61
N THR A 39 -42.44 -24.38 -2.57
CA THR A 39 -41.83 -24.36 -1.24
C THR A 39 -40.43 -24.97 -1.15
N ASP A 40 -39.95 -25.68 -2.19
CA ASP A 40 -38.62 -26.31 -2.27
C ASP A 40 -37.64 -25.50 -3.16
N LEU A 41 -38.10 -24.39 -3.77
CA LEU A 41 -37.22 -23.44 -4.44
C LEU A 41 -36.54 -22.60 -3.34
N LEU A 42 -35.21 -22.61 -3.30
CA LEU A 42 -34.45 -21.64 -2.52
C LEU A 42 -34.83 -20.24 -3.03
N ASP A 43 -35.64 -19.52 -2.25
CA ASP A 43 -36.04 -18.15 -2.59
C ASP A 43 -34.81 -17.26 -2.54
N LEU A 44 -34.24 -17.00 -3.71
CA LEU A 44 -33.06 -16.16 -3.85
C LEU A 44 -33.48 -14.70 -3.75
N VAL A 45 -33.20 -14.07 -2.62
CA VAL A 45 -33.46 -12.66 -2.36
C VAL A 45 -32.19 -11.86 -2.57
N THR A 46 -32.28 -10.69 -3.21
CA THR A 46 -31.18 -9.74 -3.33
C THR A 46 -31.58 -8.39 -2.73
N THR A 47 -30.74 -7.84 -1.86
CA THR A 47 -30.93 -6.53 -1.22
C THR A 47 -29.67 -5.68 -1.29
N ASP A 48 -29.83 -4.36 -1.47
CA ASP A 48 -28.78 -3.36 -1.34
C ASP A 48 -29.21 -2.17 -0.46
N THR A 49 -30.26 -2.35 0.33
CA THR A 49 -30.91 -1.29 1.11
C THR A 49 -30.38 -1.19 2.54
N LEU A 50 -29.36 -1.97 2.90
CA LEU A 50 -28.75 -1.93 4.23
C LEU A 50 -28.10 -0.56 4.51
N THR A 51 -28.23 -0.12 5.76
CA THR A 51 -27.57 1.11 6.22
C THR A 51 -26.09 0.82 6.45
N LEU A 52 -25.24 1.65 5.85
CA LEU A 52 -23.80 1.63 6.09
C LEU A 52 -23.41 2.89 6.86
N GLU A 53 -22.79 2.71 8.02
CA GLU A 53 -22.16 3.79 8.77
C GLU A 53 -20.68 3.82 8.40
N ILE A 54 -20.27 4.87 7.70
CA ILE A 54 -18.92 4.98 7.13
C ILE A 54 -18.33 6.33 7.51
N PHE A 55 -17.08 6.32 7.94
CA PHE A 55 -16.33 7.53 8.25
C PHE A 55 -14.84 7.35 7.95
N THR A 56 -14.14 8.45 7.75
CA THR A 56 -12.69 8.46 7.54
C THR A 56 -11.99 8.73 8.88
N VAL A 57 -10.96 7.94 9.16
CA VAL A 57 -10.07 8.12 10.32
C VAL A 57 -8.62 8.14 9.86
N ARG A 58 -7.73 8.61 10.73
CA ARG A 58 -6.30 8.49 10.50
C ARG A 58 -5.86 7.03 10.58
N GLU A 59 -4.93 6.66 9.73
CA GLU A 59 -4.16 5.43 9.89
C GLU A 59 -2.88 5.79 10.64
N ASP A 60 -2.90 5.69 11.97
CA ASP A 60 -1.71 5.93 12.80
C ASP A 60 -1.02 4.59 13.12
N SER A 61 0.27 4.66 13.43
CA SER A 61 1.09 3.53 13.89
C SER A 61 1.02 2.32 12.97
N LEU A 62 1.13 2.57 11.66
CA LEU A 62 1.37 1.52 10.67
C LEU A 62 2.82 1.04 10.81
N GLU A 63 3.02 -0.27 10.96
CA GLU A 63 4.34 -0.90 10.97
C GLU A 63 5.03 -0.69 9.61
N THR A 64 6.22 -0.14 9.62
CA THR A 64 6.96 0.25 8.41
C THR A 64 8.44 -0.07 8.48
N ASP A 65 8.85 -0.90 9.44
CA ASP A 65 10.19 -1.44 9.48
C ASP A 65 10.41 -2.52 8.41
N GLU A 66 11.68 -2.67 8.04
CA GLU A 66 12.20 -3.74 7.17
C GLU A 66 11.61 -3.85 5.76
N LEU A 67 10.73 -2.93 5.35
CA LEU A 67 10.18 -2.87 4.00
C LEU A 67 11.30 -2.75 2.95
N SER A 68 11.06 -3.34 1.77
CA SER A 68 12.05 -3.37 0.68
C SER A 68 12.21 -2.02 -0.03
N THR A 69 11.18 -1.18 0.07
CA THR A 69 11.04 0.10 -0.63
C THR A 69 10.84 1.21 0.38
N ALA A 70 11.62 2.28 0.25
CA ALA A 70 11.34 3.54 0.91
C ALA A 70 10.59 4.49 -0.01
N VAL A 71 9.89 5.47 0.58
CA VAL A 71 9.36 6.61 -0.19
C VAL A 71 10.12 7.86 0.22
N LEU A 72 10.53 8.66 -0.76
CA LEU A 72 11.22 9.92 -0.54
C LEU A 72 10.56 11.05 -1.33
N GLY A 73 10.28 12.16 -0.65
CA GLY A 73 9.72 13.36 -1.27
C GLY A 73 8.42 13.80 -0.61
N ARG A 74 7.67 14.67 -1.29
CA ARG A 74 6.45 15.28 -0.76
C ARG A 74 5.41 15.46 -1.85
N VAL A 75 4.17 15.02 -1.59
CA VAL A 75 3.07 15.11 -2.55
C VAL A 75 1.91 15.88 -1.92
N PHE A 76 1.33 16.81 -2.68
CA PHE A 76 0.02 17.36 -2.38
C PHE A 76 -1.04 16.56 -3.12
N GLN A 77 -1.92 15.91 -2.36
CA GLN A 77 -3.08 15.23 -2.91
C GLN A 77 -4.30 16.14 -2.75
N PRO A 78 -4.95 16.59 -3.85
CA PRO A 78 -6.09 17.49 -3.77
C PRO A 78 -7.17 16.99 -2.79
N ARG A 79 -7.62 17.87 -1.88
CA ARG A 79 -8.65 17.62 -0.85
C ARG A 79 -8.28 16.63 0.25
N ILE A 80 -7.12 15.99 0.16
CA ILE A 80 -6.52 15.25 1.25
C ILE A 80 -5.57 16.17 2.01
N GLY A 81 -4.49 16.59 1.35
CA GLY A 81 -3.46 17.42 1.98
C GLY A 81 -2.06 17.09 1.50
N TRP A 82 -1.07 17.53 2.26
CA TRP A 82 0.32 17.21 2.03
C TRP A 82 0.70 15.92 2.74
N THR A 83 1.42 15.06 2.04
CA THR A 83 2.12 13.92 2.62
C THR A 83 3.60 14.07 2.32
N THR A 84 4.42 14.04 3.37
CA THR A 84 5.88 14.09 3.28
C THR A 84 6.43 12.73 3.72
N ALA A 85 7.34 12.15 2.94
CA ALA A 85 8.06 10.96 3.31
C ALA A 85 9.57 11.14 3.33
N GLY A 86 10.18 10.41 4.26
CA GLY A 86 11.59 10.13 4.32
C GLY A 86 11.79 8.74 4.93
N PHE A 87 13.04 8.33 5.11
CA PHE A 87 13.34 7.04 5.70
C PHE A 87 14.60 7.10 6.56
N ALA A 88 14.65 6.23 7.56
CA ALA A 88 15.83 5.96 8.37
C ALA A 88 16.43 4.61 7.97
N THR A 89 17.76 4.50 7.91
CA THR A 89 18.42 3.23 7.60
C THR A 89 19.87 3.15 8.06
N GLN A 90 20.38 1.93 8.19
CA GLN A 90 21.78 1.64 8.41
C GLN A 90 22.55 1.42 7.11
N LEU A 91 23.72 2.06 7.01
CA LEU A 91 24.74 1.73 6.03
C LEU A 91 25.66 0.67 6.62
N ARG A 92 25.88 -0.44 5.91
CA ARG A 92 26.71 -1.56 6.37
C ARG A 92 27.99 -1.66 5.58
N LEU A 93 29.05 -2.18 6.21
CA LEU A 93 30.31 -2.49 5.52
C LEU A 93 30.04 -3.49 4.38
N SER A 94 30.43 -3.14 3.15
CA SER A 94 30.36 -4.06 2.01
C SER A 94 31.30 -5.26 2.16
N ALA A 95 32.46 -5.03 2.79
CA ALA A 95 33.41 -6.07 3.17
C ALA A 95 34.10 -5.71 4.51
N PRO A 96 33.91 -6.49 5.58
CA PRO A 96 34.55 -6.21 6.86
C PRO A 96 36.07 -6.36 6.79
N GLY A 97 36.78 -5.68 7.69
CA GLY A 97 38.23 -5.71 7.82
C GLY A 97 38.99 -4.88 6.78
N VAL A 98 38.35 -3.86 6.17
CA VAL A 98 39.02 -2.98 5.22
C VAL A 98 40.14 -2.18 5.88
N ASN A 99 41.23 -1.99 5.14
CA ASN A 99 42.34 -1.10 5.51
C ASN A 99 42.60 -0.15 4.33
N PHE A 100 42.55 1.15 4.60
CA PHE A 100 42.69 2.21 3.60
C PHE A 100 44.13 2.55 3.23
N GLY A 101 45.12 1.88 3.83
CA GLY A 101 46.54 2.10 3.59
C GLY A 101 47.12 3.25 4.41
N ILE A 102 48.31 3.73 4.02
CA ILE A 102 49.05 4.79 4.70
C ILE A 102 48.66 6.15 4.11
N ASN A 103 48.36 7.12 4.97
CA ASN A 103 47.94 8.48 4.61
C ASN A 103 46.73 8.55 3.65
N PRO A 104 45.60 7.85 3.92
CA PRO A 104 44.44 7.90 3.04
C PRO A 104 43.80 9.30 3.04
N GLN A 105 43.45 9.80 1.85
CA GLN A 105 42.83 11.09 1.61
C GLN A 105 41.54 10.92 0.79
N VAL A 106 40.48 11.61 1.18
CA VAL A 106 39.20 11.58 0.44
C VAL A 106 39.32 12.33 -0.88
N ASP A 107 38.85 11.69 -1.95
CA ASP A 107 38.62 12.33 -3.24
C ASP A 107 37.17 12.78 -3.40
N SER A 108 36.22 11.92 -3.04
CA SER A 108 34.79 12.24 -3.06
C SER A 108 33.99 11.26 -2.21
N LEU A 109 32.83 11.71 -1.73
CA LEU A 109 31.87 10.89 -1.02
C LEU A 109 30.46 11.21 -1.55
N PHE A 110 29.67 10.19 -1.89
CA PHE A 110 28.27 10.39 -2.27
C PHE A 110 27.40 9.24 -1.80
N LEU A 111 26.13 9.55 -1.53
CA LEU A 111 25.05 8.60 -1.33
C LEU A 111 24.32 8.40 -2.66
N SER A 112 24.14 7.14 -3.04
CA SER A 112 23.52 6.68 -4.27
C SER A 112 22.26 5.91 -3.90
N LEU A 113 21.09 6.40 -4.30
CA LEU A 113 19.80 5.79 -4.00
C LEU A 113 19.11 5.38 -5.30
N ARG A 114 18.93 4.07 -5.48
CA ARG A 114 18.32 3.50 -6.67
C ARG A 114 16.80 3.64 -6.61
N PHE A 115 16.19 4.07 -7.71
CA PHE A 115 14.73 4.08 -7.82
C PHE A 115 14.17 2.66 -7.99
N THR A 116 12.99 2.41 -7.42
CA THR A 116 12.18 1.21 -7.74
C THR A 116 11.44 1.36 -9.07
N GLY A 117 11.21 2.60 -9.50
CA GLY A 117 10.35 2.98 -10.63
C GLY A 117 9.00 3.56 -10.20
N ASP A 118 8.62 3.41 -8.93
CA ASP A 118 7.40 4.03 -8.40
C ASP A 118 7.56 5.55 -8.28
N THR A 119 6.53 6.30 -8.69
CA THR A 119 6.51 7.76 -8.63
C THR A 119 5.12 8.26 -8.23
N TYR A 120 5.09 9.42 -7.57
CA TYR A 120 3.86 9.98 -7.01
C TYR A 120 3.82 11.50 -7.23
N GLY A 121 2.66 11.99 -7.69
CA GLY A 121 2.44 13.40 -7.95
C GLY A 121 3.25 13.95 -9.13
N GLN A 122 3.46 15.27 -9.14
CA GLN A 122 4.27 15.94 -10.16
C GLN A 122 5.71 16.00 -9.69
N LEU A 123 6.65 15.38 -10.41
CA LEU A 123 8.06 15.26 -10.02
C LEU A 123 8.85 16.53 -10.36
N ASN A 124 8.71 17.55 -9.52
CA ASN A 124 9.58 18.71 -9.57
C ASN A 124 10.85 18.46 -8.73
N PRO A 125 12.00 19.05 -9.09
CA PRO A 125 13.19 18.99 -8.27
C PRO A 125 12.95 19.46 -6.82
N GLN A 126 13.65 18.85 -5.86
CA GLN A 126 13.55 19.19 -4.43
C GLN A 126 14.92 19.15 -3.77
N SER A 127 15.11 19.93 -2.72
CA SER A 127 16.28 19.77 -1.85
C SER A 127 16.07 18.60 -0.89
N LEU A 128 17.08 17.71 -0.86
CA LEU A 128 17.12 16.57 0.04
C LEU A 128 18.12 16.81 1.17
N LEU A 129 17.87 16.18 2.31
CA LEU A 129 18.73 16.22 3.48
C LEU A 129 19.15 14.82 3.86
N VAL A 130 20.42 14.68 4.25
CA VAL A 130 20.98 13.49 4.87
C VAL A 130 21.52 13.88 6.23
N GLN A 131 21.03 13.25 7.29
CA GLN A 131 21.48 13.49 8.66
C GLN A 131 21.85 12.17 9.33
N GLN A 132 22.80 12.21 10.27
CA GLN A 132 23.19 11.02 11.03
C GLN A 132 22.22 10.78 12.18
N LEU A 133 21.84 9.52 12.41
CA LEU A 133 21.13 9.10 13.63
C LEU A 133 22.02 9.31 14.86
N ALA A 134 21.43 9.77 15.97
CA ALA A 134 22.13 9.88 17.25
C ALA A 134 22.36 8.50 17.89
N ASP A 135 21.37 7.60 17.77
CA ASP A 135 21.41 6.23 18.26
C ASP A 135 21.06 5.24 17.14
N SER A 136 21.60 4.02 17.23
CA SER A 136 21.39 2.99 16.20
C SER A 136 19.99 2.41 16.28
N ILE A 137 19.42 2.09 15.11
CA ILE A 137 18.16 1.33 14.99
C ILE A 137 18.44 -0.16 14.89
N SER A 138 17.58 -1.01 15.46
CA SER A 138 17.79 -2.47 15.49
C SER A 138 16.97 -3.17 14.43
N LEU A 139 17.51 -4.25 13.84
CA LEU A 139 16.76 -5.09 12.92
C LEU A 139 15.64 -5.85 13.66
N ASP A 140 15.91 -6.31 14.89
CA ASP A 140 14.95 -7.10 15.68
C ASP A 140 13.91 -6.25 16.42
N SER A 141 13.73 -4.97 16.05
CA SER A 141 12.81 -4.04 16.71
C SER A 141 11.74 -3.55 15.75
N THR A 142 10.52 -3.41 16.25
CA THR A 142 9.37 -2.90 15.49
C THR A 142 9.39 -1.38 15.45
N TYR A 143 9.24 -0.80 14.26
CA TYR A 143 9.14 0.64 14.07
C TYR A 143 7.94 1.00 13.19
N TYR A 144 7.35 2.14 13.51
CA TYR A 144 6.12 2.60 12.88
C TYR A 144 6.36 3.83 12.02
N SER A 145 5.43 4.08 11.12
CA SER A 145 5.40 5.23 10.19
C SER A 145 5.56 6.62 10.82
N ASN A 146 5.24 6.76 12.11
CA ASN A 146 5.40 7.99 12.89
C ASN A 146 6.74 8.06 13.65
N PHE A 147 7.68 7.17 13.32
CA PHE A 147 9.02 7.15 13.89
C PHE A 147 9.71 8.50 13.71
N ASN A 148 10.24 9.03 14.82
CA ASN A 148 10.92 10.33 14.87
C ASN A 148 12.21 10.17 15.68
N PRO A 149 13.30 9.67 15.05
CA PRO A 149 14.55 9.40 15.74
C PRO A 149 15.24 10.69 16.17
N GLU A 150 16.04 10.60 17.24
CA GLU A 150 16.99 11.67 17.56
C GLU A 150 18.11 11.70 16.51
N LEU A 151 18.42 12.89 16.03
CA LEU A 151 19.42 13.14 14.99
C LEU A 151 20.57 13.96 15.55
N THR A 152 21.75 13.74 14.98
CA THR A 152 22.83 14.72 15.13
C THR A 152 22.44 16.04 14.48
N HIS A 153 23.01 17.14 14.96
CA HIS A 153 22.73 18.48 14.42
C HIS A 153 23.41 18.72 13.06
N GLU A 154 24.21 17.77 12.57
CA GLU A 154 25.00 17.92 11.35
C GLU A 154 24.22 17.43 10.12
N ILE A 155 24.19 18.28 9.08
CA ILE A 155 23.74 17.90 7.73
C ILE A 155 24.96 17.30 7.02
N LEU A 156 24.85 16.04 6.59
CA LEU A 156 25.95 15.27 6.00
C LEU A 156 26.14 15.56 4.50
N ASN A 157 25.08 15.96 3.80
CA ASN A 157 25.13 16.27 2.37
C ASN A 157 25.57 17.71 2.08
N ASP A 158 26.07 17.94 0.87
CA ASP A 158 26.44 19.26 0.37
C ASP A 158 25.19 20.13 0.16
N GLU A 159 25.04 21.15 1.01
CA GLU A 159 23.94 22.11 0.98
C GLU A 159 23.94 22.97 -0.29
N PHE A 160 25.06 23.04 -1.02
CA PHE A 160 25.19 23.79 -2.27
C PHE A 160 24.90 22.96 -3.52
N GLN A 161 24.62 21.65 -3.39
CA GLN A 161 24.32 20.78 -4.54
C GLN A 161 23.06 21.24 -5.31
N GLY A 162 22.15 21.96 -4.65
CA GLY A 162 20.89 22.42 -5.23
C GLY A 162 19.81 21.34 -5.25
N GLU A 163 18.72 21.62 -5.97
CA GLU A 163 17.55 20.74 -6.08
C GLU A 163 17.85 19.53 -6.99
N ILE A 164 17.34 18.36 -6.61
CA ILE A 164 17.52 17.10 -7.34
C ILE A 164 16.18 16.61 -7.88
N SER A 165 16.16 16.16 -9.13
CA SER A 165 14.99 15.51 -9.74
C SER A 165 14.76 14.13 -9.10
N LEU A 166 13.52 13.87 -8.70
CA LEU A 166 13.07 12.56 -8.23
C LEU A 166 12.46 11.72 -9.37
N ASN A 167 12.68 12.11 -10.62
CA ASN A 167 12.12 11.41 -11.78
C ASN A 167 13.04 10.25 -12.23
N PRO A 168 12.61 8.98 -12.10
CA PRO A 168 13.39 7.83 -12.55
C PRO A 168 13.51 7.72 -14.08
N SER A 169 12.70 8.48 -14.83
CA SER A 169 12.78 8.53 -16.29
C SER A 169 13.73 9.61 -16.80
N ASP A 170 14.27 10.46 -15.92
CA ASP A 170 15.33 11.38 -16.30
C ASP A 170 16.62 10.56 -16.43
N ASP A 171 17.16 10.49 -17.64
CA ASP A 171 18.42 9.79 -17.92
C ASP A 171 19.57 10.49 -17.19
N LEU A 172 20.34 9.72 -16.42
CA LEU A 172 21.62 10.19 -15.90
C LEU A 172 22.70 9.92 -16.96
N ILE A 173 22.97 10.91 -17.81
CA ILE A 173 24.03 10.83 -18.82
C ILE A 173 25.36 11.23 -18.17
N ILE A 174 26.25 10.26 -17.93
CA ILE A 174 27.66 10.51 -17.57
C ILE A 174 28.53 10.06 -18.74
N GLY A 175 29.01 11.00 -19.55
CA GLY A 175 29.79 10.68 -20.76
C GLY A 175 28.90 10.19 -21.91
N GLU A 176 29.25 9.06 -22.52
CA GLU A 176 28.48 8.43 -23.63
C GLU A 176 27.55 7.29 -23.17
N ASP A 177 27.52 6.96 -21.87
CA ASP A 177 26.76 5.82 -21.34
C ASP A 177 25.52 6.29 -20.55
N THR A 178 24.43 5.53 -20.68
CA THR A 178 23.19 5.77 -19.94
C THR A 178 23.24 4.94 -18.67
N ILE A 179 23.45 5.59 -17.53
CA ILE A 179 23.47 4.90 -16.23
C ILE A 179 22.03 4.68 -15.77
N VAL A 180 21.79 3.57 -15.05
CA VAL A 180 20.53 3.31 -14.35
C VAL A 180 20.15 4.55 -13.51
N SER A 181 18.96 5.08 -13.72
CA SER A 181 18.49 6.28 -13.01
C SER A 181 18.51 6.06 -11.50
N GLN A 182 19.12 7.00 -10.78
CA GLN A 182 19.32 6.98 -9.34
C GLN A 182 19.45 8.41 -8.81
N ILE A 183 19.10 8.62 -7.56
CA ILE A 183 19.40 9.87 -6.86
C ILE A 183 20.86 9.79 -6.40
N ARG A 184 21.66 10.80 -6.73
CA ARG A 184 23.02 10.97 -6.19
C ARG A 184 23.08 12.22 -5.34
N LEU A 185 23.38 12.04 -4.06
CA LEU A 185 23.59 13.10 -3.07
C LEU A 185 25.09 13.18 -2.76
N ASN A 186 25.71 14.31 -3.06
CA ASN A 186 27.09 14.57 -2.68
C ASN A 186 27.14 14.75 -1.16
N LEU A 187 28.04 14.03 -0.51
CA LEU A 187 28.28 14.17 0.92
C LEU A 187 29.53 15.01 1.16
N LYS A 188 29.57 15.68 2.31
CA LYS A 188 30.69 16.54 2.71
C LYS A 188 31.99 15.71 2.77
N PRO A 189 33.08 16.09 2.07
CA PRO A 189 34.34 15.36 2.11
C PRO A 189 34.92 15.20 3.52
N GLU A 190 34.60 16.13 4.43
CA GLU A 190 34.98 16.10 5.84
C GLU A 190 34.44 14.84 6.56
N LEU A 191 33.23 14.40 6.22
CA LEU A 191 32.67 13.14 6.71
C LEU A 191 33.51 11.96 6.23
N GLY A 192 33.85 11.93 4.94
CA GLY A 192 34.71 10.89 4.38
C GLY A 192 36.06 10.83 5.09
N GLN A 193 36.65 11.99 5.41
CA GLN A 193 37.97 12.04 6.04
C GLN A 193 37.87 11.59 7.51
N THR A 194 36.76 11.91 8.17
CA THR A 194 36.45 11.42 9.52
C THR A 194 36.35 9.89 9.56
N ILE A 195 35.77 9.29 8.51
CA ILE A 195 35.73 7.83 8.32
C ILE A 195 37.14 7.27 8.09
N LEU A 196 37.91 7.81 7.13
CA LEU A 196 39.26 7.31 6.79
C LEU A 196 40.25 7.40 7.97
N ASN A 197 40.06 8.34 8.88
CA ASN A 197 40.92 8.55 10.05
C ASN A 197 40.58 7.62 11.23
N GLN A 198 39.53 6.79 11.14
CA GLN A 198 39.20 5.83 12.20
C GLN A 198 40.21 4.69 12.31
N ASP A 199 40.30 4.10 13.50
CA ASP A 199 41.09 2.89 13.71
C ASP A 199 40.50 1.69 12.94
N THR A 200 41.36 0.80 12.45
CA THR A 200 40.95 -0.40 11.70
C THR A 200 39.97 -1.31 12.45
N SER A 201 39.93 -1.25 13.79
CA SER A 201 38.95 -1.97 14.62
C SER A 201 37.50 -1.55 14.36
N VAL A 202 37.24 -0.29 14.01
CA VAL A 202 35.90 0.21 13.63
C VAL A 202 35.36 -0.54 12.42
N PHE A 203 36.24 -0.92 11.49
CA PHE A 203 35.86 -1.64 10.26
C PHE A 203 35.89 -3.15 10.41
N SER A 204 36.20 -3.70 11.59
CA SER A 204 36.39 -5.15 11.78
C SER A 204 35.11 -5.96 11.56
N ASN A 205 33.95 -5.39 11.87
CA ASN A 205 32.63 -5.99 11.70
C ASN A 205 31.55 -4.90 11.72
N ASN A 206 30.29 -5.27 11.41
CA ASN A 206 29.19 -4.30 11.37
C ASN A 206 28.74 -3.80 12.75
N GLU A 207 28.98 -4.53 13.84
CA GLU A 207 28.64 -4.06 15.20
C GLU A 207 29.52 -2.86 15.56
N SER A 208 30.86 -3.02 15.47
CA SER A 208 31.80 -1.92 15.72
C SER A 208 31.62 -0.74 14.77
N TRP A 209 31.22 -0.99 13.52
CA TRP A 209 30.91 0.06 12.57
C TRP A 209 29.66 0.84 12.95
N LEU A 210 28.57 0.16 13.35
CA LEU A 210 27.31 0.80 13.71
C LEU A 210 27.39 1.52 15.06
N ASP A 211 28.31 1.15 15.95
CA ASP A 211 28.63 1.93 17.15
C ASP A 211 29.25 3.29 16.81
N PHE A 212 30.06 3.35 15.75
CA PHE A 212 30.67 4.59 15.27
C PHE A 212 29.72 5.38 14.34
N PHE A 213 28.98 4.69 13.48
CA PHE A 213 28.09 5.27 12.49
C PHE A 213 26.69 4.62 12.58
N PRO A 214 25.81 5.13 13.46
CA PRO A 214 24.54 4.45 13.79
C PRO A 214 23.54 4.32 12.64
N GLY A 215 23.67 5.18 11.64
CA GLY A 215 22.85 5.18 10.42
C GLY A 215 22.52 6.60 9.98
N ILE A 216 21.64 6.68 8.98
CA ILE A 216 21.22 7.94 8.37
C ILE A 216 19.71 8.08 8.32
N VAL A 217 19.25 9.33 8.29
CA VAL A 217 17.92 9.71 7.83
C VAL A 217 18.05 10.48 6.53
N VAL A 218 17.25 10.10 5.54
CA VAL A 218 17.11 10.83 4.28
C VAL A 218 15.71 11.41 4.20
N SER A 219 15.61 12.72 4.00
CA SER A 219 14.34 13.46 3.97
C SER A 219 14.36 14.57 2.91
N THR A 220 13.20 15.19 2.67
CA THR A 220 13.05 16.37 1.80
C THR A 220 12.88 17.63 2.64
N GLN A 221 13.38 18.78 2.14
CA GLN A 221 13.10 20.09 2.73
C GLN A 221 11.67 20.58 2.44
N GLY A 222 10.97 19.91 1.52
CA GLY A 222 9.57 20.20 1.18
C GLY A 222 9.38 21.48 0.35
N ASP A 223 10.44 21.92 -0.33
CA ASP A 223 10.50 23.03 -1.28
C ASP A 223 10.01 22.67 -2.69
N GLY A 224 10.01 21.38 -3.04
CA GLY A 224 9.41 20.86 -4.26
C GLY A 224 8.22 19.93 -4.03
N VAL A 225 7.70 19.39 -5.14
CA VAL A 225 6.55 18.47 -5.17
C VAL A 225 6.95 17.22 -5.94
N GLY A 226 6.40 16.07 -5.55
CA GLY A 226 6.71 14.76 -6.10
C GLY A 226 7.32 13.83 -5.05
N ALA A 227 7.13 12.53 -5.22
CA ALA A 227 7.86 11.53 -4.44
C ALA A 227 8.19 10.32 -5.31
N ALA A 228 9.21 9.57 -4.90
CA ALA A 228 9.64 8.37 -5.60
C ALA A 228 9.90 7.21 -4.63
N GLY A 229 9.71 5.99 -5.14
CA GLY A 229 10.11 4.77 -4.48
C GLY A 229 11.61 4.53 -4.61
N ILE A 230 12.27 4.23 -3.49
CA ILE A 230 13.71 3.98 -3.38
C ILE A 230 13.93 2.55 -2.92
N ASP A 231 14.78 1.80 -3.62
CA ASP A 231 15.21 0.49 -3.18
C ASP A 231 16.21 0.64 -2.03
N ILE A 232 15.82 0.19 -0.85
CA ILE A 232 16.63 0.26 0.37
C ILE A 232 16.95 -1.13 0.91
N SER A 233 16.82 -2.20 0.11
CA SER A 233 17.03 -3.57 0.63
C SER A 233 17.97 -4.41 -0.21
N SER A 234 18.17 -4.12 -1.49
CA SER A 234 18.91 -5.02 -2.38
C SER A 234 20.45 -4.94 -2.29
N GLY A 235 21.00 -3.93 -1.61
CA GLY A 235 22.43 -3.59 -1.68
C GLY A 235 22.80 -2.65 -2.84
N LEU A 236 21.84 -2.25 -3.67
CA LEU A 236 22.08 -1.38 -4.84
C LEU A 236 22.10 0.10 -4.47
N SER A 237 21.44 0.48 -3.38
CA SER A 237 21.60 1.79 -2.75
C SER A 237 22.76 1.75 -1.75
N LEU A 238 23.68 2.70 -1.86
CA LEU A 238 24.96 2.68 -1.16
C LEU A 238 25.55 4.08 -1.00
N MET A 239 26.43 4.23 -0.01
CA MET A 239 27.35 5.36 0.11
C MET A 239 28.72 4.92 -0.41
N ARG A 240 29.26 5.64 -1.40
CA ARG A 240 30.57 5.34 -2.00
C ARG A 240 31.59 6.39 -1.60
N LEU A 241 32.67 5.95 -0.98
CA LEU A 241 33.85 6.72 -0.63
C LEU A 241 34.96 6.45 -1.65
N HIS A 242 35.35 7.46 -2.42
CA HIS A 242 36.58 7.42 -3.23
C HIS A 242 37.72 8.05 -2.46
N TYR A 243 38.87 7.41 -2.51
CA TYR A 243 40.06 7.86 -1.80
C TYR A 243 41.33 7.43 -2.51
N HIS A 244 42.41 8.13 -2.22
CA HIS A 244 43.76 7.70 -2.57
C HIS A 244 44.64 7.63 -1.33
N ASN A 245 45.71 6.87 -1.43
CA ASN A 245 46.74 6.77 -0.40
C ASN A 245 48.13 6.86 -1.07
N ASP A 246 49.21 6.65 -0.31
CA ASP A 246 50.59 6.74 -0.84
C ASP A 246 50.88 5.76 -2.00
N THR A 247 50.04 4.74 -2.20
CA THR A 247 50.28 3.63 -3.14
C THR A 247 49.26 3.51 -4.27
N ASP A 248 47.99 3.86 -4.05
CA ASP A 248 46.91 3.60 -5.02
C ASP A 248 45.72 4.56 -4.84
N THR A 249 44.80 4.55 -5.81
CA THR A 249 43.48 5.20 -5.78
C THR A 249 42.40 4.14 -5.86
N SER A 250 41.44 4.16 -4.94
CA SER A 250 40.43 3.12 -4.80
C SER A 250 39.09 3.69 -4.31
N PHE A 251 38.12 2.81 -4.10
CA PHE A 251 36.83 3.16 -3.50
C PHE A 251 36.38 2.08 -2.52
N TYR A 252 35.50 2.47 -1.60
CA TYR A 252 34.83 1.56 -0.69
C TYR A 252 33.35 1.89 -0.58
N ASP A 253 32.51 0.85 -0.57
CA ASP A 253 31.06 0.98 -0.50
C ASP A 253 30.53 0.63 0.89
N PHE A 254 29.65 1.47 1.41
CA PHE A 254 28.77 1.16 2.53
C PHE A 254 27.37 0.94 1.97
N ILE A 255 26.82 -0.26 2.13
CA ILE A 255 25.62 -0.71 1.42
C ILE A 255 24.39 -0.68 2.32
N ILE A 256 23.22 -0.40 1.74
CA ILE A 256 21.94 -0.68 2.38
C ILE A 256 21.50 -2.08 1.96
N SER A 257 21.60 -3.04 2.88
CA SER A 257 21.43 -4.48 2.60
C SER A 257 20.15 -5.04 3.25
N PRO A 258 19.75 -6.30 2.95
CA PRO A 258 18.62 -6.93 3.64
C PRO A 258 18.80 -7.00 5.17
N LEU A 259 20.04 -6.94 5.64
CA LEU A 259 20.43 -6.96 7.06
C LEU A 259 20.61 -5.56 7.67
N SER A 260 20.33 -4.49 6.93
CA SER A 260 20.28 -3.13 7.47
C SER A 260 18.94 -2.91 8.15
N ALA A 261 18.88 -2.36 9.35
CA ALA A 261 17.62 -1.85 9.88
C ALA A 261 17.13 -0.68 8.99
N ARG A 262 15.82 -0.59 8.78
CA ARG A 262 15.16 0.30 7.81
C ARG A 262 13.79 0.70 8.33
N VAL A 263 13.41 1.96 8.20
CA VAL A 263 12.09 2.46 8.62
C VAL A 263 11.62 3.55 7.66
N ASN A 264 10.41 3.42 7.10
CA ASN A 264 9.75 4.54 6.42
C ASN A 264 9.10 5.49 7.43
N MET A 265 9.16 6.78 7.15
CA MET A 265 8.59 7.82 8.00
C MET A 265 7.66 8.69 7.15
N PHE A 266 6.47 8.97 7.67
CA PHE A 266 5.45 9.76 6.98
C PHE A 266 4.92 10.86 7.88
N SER A 267 4.67 12.02 7.29
CA SER A 267 4.02 13.15 7.95
C SER A 267 2.89 13.69 7.08
N GLN A 268 1.76 14.01 7.72
CA GLN A 268 0.52 14.38 7.07
C GLN A 268 0.11 15.79 7.51
N ASP A 269 -0.31 16.62 6.56
CA ASP A 269 -0.96 17.91 6.81
C ASP A 269 -2.23 17.99 5.97
N TYR A 270 -3.36 17.70 6.63
CA TYR A 270 -4.67 17.59 6.01
C TYR A 270 -5.31 18.95 5.76
N VAL A 271 -6.08 19.06 4.68
CA VAL A 271 -6.75 20.31 4.29
C VAL A 271 -8.26 20.15 4.19
N ALA A 272 -8.96 21.29 4.13
CA ALA A 272 -10.41 21.36 3.89
C ALA A 272 -11.22 20.50 4.89
N ALA A 273 -12.04 19.56 4.41
CA ALA A 273 -12.92 18.74 5.25
C ALA A 273 -12.17 17.83 6.22
N LEU A 274 -10.87 17.61 5.99
CA LEU A 274 -10.02 16.77 6.82
C LEU A 274 -9.16 17.57 7.82
N SER A 275 -9.22 18.91 7.82
CA SER A 275 -8.34 19.73 8.66
C SER A 275 -8.51 19.48 10.16
N SER A 276 -9.66 18.95 10.59
CA SER A 276 -9.90 18.54 11.98
C SER A 276 -8.98 17.39 12.42
N LEU A 277 -8.45 16.61 11.48
CA LEU A 277 -7.53 15.51 11.74
C LEU A 277 -6.09 15.97 12.04
N ASN A 278 -5.77 17.27 11.87
CA ASN A 278 -4.45 17.84 12.20
C ASN A 278 -4.26 18.18 13.69
N SER A 279 -5.34 18.32 14.46
CA SER A 279 -5.32 18.64 15.89
C SER A 279 -5.19 17.35 16.73
N PRO A 280 -4.74 17.40 18.00
CA PRO A 280 -3.87 16.36 18.58
C PRO A 280 -4.44 14.96 18.46
N VAL A 281 -3.50 14.03 18.19
CA VAL A 281 -3.69 12.61 17.93
C VAL A 281 -4.60 11.97 18.98
N ASN A 282 -5.88 11.91 18.68
CA ASN A 282 -6.83 11.09 19.40
C ASN A 282 -7.55 10.26 18.36
N ASP A 283 -7.48 8.94 18.49
CA ASP A 283 -8.06 7.97 17.57
C ASP A 283 -9.59 8.07 17.46
N SER A 284 -10.23 8.86 18.33
CA SER A 284 -11.66 9.18 18.26
C SER A 284 -12.03 10.29 17.27
N VAL A 285 -11.06 11.01 16.68
CA VAL A 285 -11.39 12.04 15.67
C VAL A 285 -11.66 11.36 14.33
N PHE A 286 -12.87 11.57 13.81
CA PHE A 286 -13.28 11.06 12.51
C PHE A 286 -13.91 12.18 11.66
N VAL A 287 -13.94 11.94 10.35
CA VAL A 287 -14.69 12.75 9.39
C VAL A 287 -15.85 11.92 8.86
N ASP A 288 -17.06 12.43 9.03
CA ASP A 288 -18.28 11.76 8.59
C ASP A 288 -18.27 11.49 7.07
N GLY A 289 -18.66 10.27 6.70
CA GLY A 289 -18.62 9.78 5.32
C GLY A 289 -19.85 10.12 4.48
N SER A 290 -20.71 11.06 4.88
CA SER A 290 -21.91 11.43 4.11
C SER A 290 -21.57 12.01 2.74
N ARG A 291 -20.55 12.86 2.66
CA ARG A 291 -20.15 13.53 1.41
C ARG A 291 -19.10 12.75 0.62
N SER A 292 -17.98 12.44 1.25
CA SER A 292 -16.83 11.80 0.61
C SER A 292 -16.11 10.94 1.63
N LEU A 293 -15.46 9.88 1.14
CA LEU A 293 -14.61 8.99 1.92
C LEU A 293 -13.19 9.08 1.36
N TYR A 294 -12.20 8.98 2.24
CA TYR A 294 -10.80 9.17 1.89
C TYR A 294 -9.97 7.97 2.33
N ILE A 295 -9.07 7.55 1.45
CA ILE A 295 -8.06 6.54 1.73
C ILE A 295 -6.74 7.09 1.21
N MET A 296 -5.70 7.01 2.04
CA MET A 296 -4.38 7.54 1.73
C MET A 296 -3.32 6.62 2.34
N SER A 297 -2.41 6.12 1.50
CA SER A 297 -1.24 5.37 1.96
C SER A 297 -0.22 6.29 2.67
N GLY A 298 0.87 5.71 3.17
CA GLY A 298 1.87 6.41 3.97
C GLY A 298 1.34 6.76 5.35
N ALA A 299 0.61 5.83 5.98
CA ALA A 299 -0.08 6.05 7.27
C ALA A 299 -0.93 7.34 7.26
N GLY A 300 -1.68 7.52 6.18
CA GLY A 300 -2.54 8.68 5.98
C GLY A 300 -3.92 8.42 6.57
N LEU A 301 -4.78 7.83 5.75
CA LEU A 301 -6.21 7.73 6.02
C LEU A 301 -6.72 6.34 5.66
N LYS A 302 -7.60 5.83 6.51
CA LYS A 302 -8.39 4.63 6.25
C LYS A 302 -9.88 4.94 6.38
N THR A 303 -10.68 4.18 5.66
CA THR A 303 -12.13 4.26 5.75
C THR A 303 -12.64 3.18 6.69
N HIS A 304 -13.35 3.57 7.74
CA HIS A 304 -13.95 2.67 8.70
C HIS A 304 -15.44 2.47 8.38
N LEU A 305 -15.90 1.22 8.38
CA LEU A 305 -17.23 0.77 7.98
C LEU A 305 -17.90 -0.06 9.07
N LYS A 306 -19.14 0.28 9.40
CA LYS A 306 -20.06 -0.51 10.24
C LYS A 306 -21.35 -0.82 9.49
N ILE A 307 -21.93 -1.98 9.78
CA ILE A 307 -23.20 -2.46 9.20
C ILE A 307 -24.18 -2.73 10.34
N PRO A 308 -24.75 -1.68 10.97
CA PRO A 308 -25.46 -1.79 12.25
C PRO A 308 -26.70 -2.70 12.22
N PHE A 309 -27.40 -2.77 11.08
CA PHE A 309 -28.64 -3.53 10.95
C PHE A 309 -28.47 -4.80 10.13
N LEU A 310 -27.27 -5.41 10.12
CA LEU A 310 -27.02 -6.59 9.30
C LEU A 310 -27.97 -7.74 9.67
N GLU A 311 -28.28 -7.95 10.95
CA GLU A 311 -29.14 -9.05 11.42
C GLU A 311 -30.57 -8.97 10.90
N SER A 312 -31.02 -7.82 10.37
CA SER A 312 -32.39 -7.68 9.84
C SER A 312 -32.64 -8.49 8.57
N ILE A 313 -31.61 -9.11 7.98
CA ILE A 313 -31.75 -10.01 6.82
C ILE A 313 -32.07 -11.45 7.21
N ASN A 314 -31.90 -11.82 8.49
CA ASN A 314 -32.38 -13.11 8.96
C ASN A 314 -33.89 -13.04 9.18
N ASP A 315 -34.60 -14.07 8.73
CA ASP A 315 -35.99 -14.27 9.13
C ASP A 315 -36.04 -14.61 10.62
N SER A 316 -37.12 -14.21 11.27
CA SER A 316 -37.35 -14.50 12.68
C SER A 316 -38.76 -15.03 12.91
N ILE A 317 -38.89 -16.09 13.69
CA ILE A 317 -40.18 -16.56 14.20
C ILE A 317 -40.27 -16.16 15.67
N THR A 318 -41.36 -15.49 16.06
CA THR A 318 -41.68 -15.26 17.47
C THR A 318 -42.72 -16.29 17.92
N GLU A 319 -42.31 -17.24 18.77
CA GLU A 319 -43.22 -18.19 19.41
C GLU A 319 -43.19 -18.00 20.93
N SER A 320 -44.37 -17.85 21.54
CA SER A 320 -44.54 -17.77 23.00
C SER A 320 -43.72 -16.67 23.71
N GLY A 321 -43.35 -15.60 22.99
CA GLY A 321 -42.55 -14.48 23.53
C GLY A 321 -41.06 -14.58 23.26
N ASP A 322 -40.57 -15.72 22.78
CA ASP A 322 -39.18 -15.92 22.36
C ASP A 322 -39.07 -15.75 20.84
N THR A 323 -38.11 -14.94 20.39
CA THR A 323 -37.85 -14.72 18.96
C THR A 323 -36.63 -15.52 18.54
N VAL A 324 -36.81 -16.45 17.61
CA VAL A 324 -35.77 -17.32 17.06
C VAL A 324 -35.44 -16.86 15.64
N SER A 325 -34.19 -16.46 15.41
CA SER A 325 -33.64 -16.17 14.08
C SER A 325 -33.47 -17.48 13.30
N LEU A 326 -34.16 -17.61 12.17
CA LEU A 326 -34.08 -18.78 11.28
C LEU A 326 -32.76 -18.85 10.50
N GLY A 327 -31.99 -17.76 10.48
CA GLY A 327 -30.76 -17.66 9.70
C GLY A 327 -31.04 -17.54 8.21
N CYS A 328 -29.99 -17.24 7.44
CA CYS A 328 -30.02 -17.31 5.99
C CYS A 328 -28.66 -17.80 5.47
N ALA A 329 -28.66 -18.36 4.27
CA ALA A 329 -27.46 -18.74 3.55
C ALA A 329 -27.06 -17.62 2.58
N ILE A 330 -25.90 -17.02 2.81
CA ILE A 330 -25.33 -15.99 1.94
C ILE A 330 -24.73 -16.67 0.71
N GLN A 331 -25.31 -16.36 -0.46
CA GLN A 331 -24.78 -16.80 -1.75
C GLN A 331 -23.72 -15.85 -2.27
N LYS A 332 -23.92 -14.53 -2.04
CA LYS A 332 -22.96 -13.50 -2.43
C LYS A 332 -23.16 -12.25 -1.58
N ALA A 333 -22.07 -11.62 -1.15
CA ALA A 333 -22.10 -10.28 -0.58
C ALA A 333 -20.99 -9.42 -1.19
N GLU A 334 -21.37 -8.32 -1.84
CA GLU A 334 -20.46 -7.41 -2.53
C GLU A 334 -20.55 -6.01 -1.95
N LEU A 335 -19.45 -5.56 -1.36
CA LEU A 335 -19.29 -4.18 -0.94
C LEU A 335 -18.69 -3.38 -2.09
N ILE A 336 -19.37 -2.32 -2.52
CA ILE A 336 -19.01 -1.52 -3.70
C ILE A 336 -18.78 -0.08 -3.27
N PHE A 337 -17.62 0.46 -3.62
CA PHE A 337 -17.30 1.88 -3.50
C PHE A 337 -17.04 2.47 -4.89
N THR A 338 -17.54 3.66 -5.16
CA THR A 338 -17.30 4.35 -6.42
C THR A 338 -16.45 5.59 -6.18
N LEU A 339 -15.60 5.94 -7.14
CA LEU A 339 -14.80 7.16 -7.08
C LEU A 339 -15.71 8.38 -7.21
N ASP A 340 -15.39 9.44 -6.48
CA ASP A 340 -15.97 10.74 -6.76
C ASP A 340 -15.30 11.31 -8.02
N ASP A 341 -16.03 11.24 -9.14
CA ASP A 341 -15.57 11.67 -10.47
C ASP A 341 -15.08 13.12 -10.51
N SER A 342 -15.55 13.97 -9.59
CA SER A 342 -15.08 15.35 -9.51
C SER A 342 -13.62 15.47 -9.07
N TYR A 343 -13.01 14.37 -8.62
CA TYR A 343 -11.63 14.30 -8.11
C TYR A 343 -10.72 13.39 -8.92
N PHE A 344 -11.18 12.86 -10.05
CA PHE A 344 -10.29 12.12 -10.93
C PHE A 344 -9.32 13.08 -11.63
N ASP A 345 -8.03 12.90 -11.37
CA ASP A 345 -6.93 13.61 -12.03
C ASP A 345 -5.89 12.58 -12.46
N SER A 346 -5.53 12.56 -13.74
CA SER A 346 -4.55 11.58 -14.26
C SER A 346 -3.16 11.72 -13.63
N ARG A 347 -2.85 12.87 -13.02
CA ARG A 347 -1.61 13.09 -12.26
C ARG A 347 -1.62 12.41 -10.90
N TYR A 348 -2.80 12.03 -10.41
CA TYR A 348 -3.03 11.34 -9.16
C TYR A 348 -3.94 10.14 -9.43
N PRO A 349 -3.43 9.12 -10.14
CA PRO A 349 -4.24 7.96 -10.49
C PRO A 349 -4.79 7.30 -9.23
N PRO A 350 -5.96 6.65 -9.31
CA PRO A 350 -6.47 5.85 -8.20
C PRO A 350 -5.54 4.68 -7.92
N GLN A 351 -5.55 4.22 -6.67
CA GLN A 351 -4.76 3.06 -6.25
C GLN A 351 -5.22 1.82 -7.04
N GLU A 352 -4.27 1.02 -7.53
CA GLU A 352 -4.60 -0.18 -8.32
C GLU A 352 -5.44 -1.19 -7.54
N GLN A 353 -5.21 -1.27 -6.23
CA GLN A 353 -5.93 -2.17 -5.35
C GLN A 353 -6.07 -1.58 -3.95
N LEU A 354 -7.22 -1.82 -3.34
CA LEU A 354 -7.51 -1.57 -1.93
C LEU A 354 -7.70 -2.89 -1.20
N TYR A 355 -7.45 -2.91 0.11
CA TYR A 355 -7.75 -4.06 0.98
C TYR A 355 -8.87 -3.75 1.95
N ILE A 356 -9.58 -4.80 2.35
CA ILE A 356 -10.52 -4.77 3.47
C ILE A 356 -9.98 -5.62 4.60
N LEU A 357 -9.91 -5.06 5.80
CA LEU A 357 -9.46 -5.70 7.03
C LEU A 357 -10.58 -5.63 8.08
N THR A 358 -10.47 -6.43 9.13
CA THR A 358 -11.26 -6.33 10.37
C THR A 358 -10.29 -6.26 11.55
N GLU A 359 -10.78 -6.18 12.77
CA GLU A 359 -9.96 -6.29 13.98
C GLU A 359 -10.34 -7.49 14.85
N ASN A 360 -9.39 -7.93 15.68
CA ASN A 360 -9.63 -8.87 16.77
C ASN A 360 -10.16 -8.16 18.03
N PRO A 361 -10.51 -8.87 19.11
CA PRO A 361 -11.01 -8.26 20.35
C PRO A 361 -10.01 -7.29 21.02
N GLU A 362 -8.72 -7.43 20.74
CA GLU A 362 -7.66 -6.54 21.21
C GLU A 362 -7.51 -5.26 20.34
N GLY A 363 -8.30 -5.10 19.28
CA GLY A 363 -8.24 -3.96 18.36
C GLY A 363 -7.11 -4.06 17.32
N ILE A 364 -6.44 -5.21 17.22
CA ILE A 364 -5.37 -5.45 16.25
C ILE A 364 -5.99 -5.77 14.89
N PRO A 365 -5.56 -5.09 13.81
CA PRO A 365 -6.00 -5.41 12.45
C PRO A 365 -5.65 -6.85 12.06
N ILE A 366 -6.63 -7.56 11.49
CA ILE A 366 -6.50 -8.92 10.98
C ILE A 366 -7.20 -9.04 9.62
N SER A 367 -6.78 -10.05 8.86
CA SER A 367 -7.43 -10.41 7.60
C SER A 367 -8.89 -10.83 7.81
N THR A 368 -9.75 -10.50 6.85
CA THR A 368 -11.14 -10.99 6.86
C THR A 368 -11.20 -12.50 6.58
N PRO A 369 -12.26 -13.21 7.02
CA PRO A 369 -12.47 -14.61 6.65
C PRO A 369 -12.41 -14.90 5.15
N ASP A 370 -12.80 -13.94 4.32
CA ASP A 370 -12.77 -14.04 2.86
C ASP A 370 -11.33 -14.09 2.31
N GLN A 371 -10.40 -13.32 2.87
CA GLN A 371 -8.99 -13.32 2.46
C GLN A 371 -8.27 -14.64 2.77
N MET A 372 -8.71 -15.34 3.81
CA MET A 372 -8.11 -16.62 4.22
C MET A 372 -8.75 -17.83 3.53
N SER A 373 -9.78 -17.61 2.69
CA SER A 373 -10.56 -18.68 2.08
C SER A 373 -9.97 -19.13 0.74
N LEU A 374 -9.60 -20.42 0.66
CA LEU A 374 -9.15 -21.02 -0.60
C LEU A 374 -10.25 -20.94 -1.67
N GLY A 375 -9.92 -20.37 -2.82
CA GLY A 375 -10.81 -20.29 -3.98
C GLY A 375 -11.81 -19.13 -3.97
N VAL A 376 -11.80 -18.27 -2.94
CA VAL A 376 -12.58 -17.03 -2.93
C VAL A 376 -11.65 -15.88 -3.28
N ASN A 377 -11.95 -15.13 -4.34
CA ASN A 377 -11.27 -13.88 -4.63
C ASN A 377 -12.04 -12.74 -3.94
N ILE A 378 -11.44 -12.12 -2.93
CA ILE A 378 -12.01 -10.93 -2.28
C ILE A 378 -12.07 -9.73 -3.23
N ASP A 379 -11.28 -9.75 -4.31
CA ASP A 379 -11.11 -8.66 -5.28
C ASP A 379 -10.48 -7.41 -4.64
N GLY A 380 -11.07 -6.23 -4.84
CA GLY A 380 -10.51 -4.95 -4.40
C GLY A 380 -9.67 -4.22 -5.45
N TYR A 381 -9.56 -4.75 -6.68
CA TYR A 381 -8.90 -4.06 -7.77
C TYR A 381 -9.74 -2.89 -8.29
N TYR A 382 -9.07 -1.84 -8.78
CA TYR A 382 -9.72 -0.72 -9.39
C TYR A 382 -10.32 -1.10 -10.76
N ASP A 383 -11.64 -1.04 -10.87
CA ASP A 383 -12.34 -1.16 -12.15
C ASP A 383 -12.37 0.20 -12.85
N SER A 384 -11.55 0.37 -13.88
CA SER A 384 -11.48 1.61 -14.66
C SER A 384 -12.71 1.89 -15.52
N GLN A 385 -13.51 0.87 -15.87
CA GLN A 385 -14.73 1.03 -16.67
C GLN A 385 -15.86 1.58 -15.79
N ASN A 386 -16.03 0.99 -14.61
CA ASN A 386 -17.09 1.38 -13.66
C ASN A 386 -16.63 2.42 -12.63
N LYS A 387 -15.33 2.75 -12.60
CA LYS A 387 -14.68 3.63 -11.64
C LYS A 387 -15.02 3.27 -10.20
N SER A 388 -14.79 2.00 -9.86
CA SER A 388 -15.22 1.44 -8.58
C SER A 388 -14.23 0.42 -8.03
N TYR A 389 -14.29 0.23 -6.72
CA TYR A 389 -13.71 -0.90 -6.02
C TYR A 389 -14.83 -1.81 -5.52
N ARG A 390 -14.59 -3.11 -5.59
CA ARG A 390 -15.56 -4.13 -5.21
C ARG A 390 -14.89 -5.17 -4.35
N PHE A 391 -15.51 -5.50 -3.22
CA PHE A 391 -15.03 -6.52 -2.30
C PHE A 391 -16.07 -7.62 -2.15
N ASN A 392 -15.67 -8.87 -2.36
CA ASN A 392 -16.50 -10.02 -2.04
C ASN A 392 -16.28 -10.42 -0.58
N ILE A 393 -17.27 -10.16 0.27
CA ILE A 393 -17.22 -10.39 1.72
C ILE A 393 -18.27 -11.40 2.19
N SER A 394 -18.65 -12.32 1.32
CA SER A 394 -19.73 -13.29 1.54
C SER A 394 -19.53 -14.09 2.83
N ARG A 395 -18.31 -14.54 3.09
CA ARG A 395 -18.00 -15.33 4.28
C ARG A 395 -17.99 -14.48 5.54
N SER A 396 -17.47 -13.27 5.47
CA SER A 396 -17.54 -12.33 6.59
C SER A 396 -18.98 -12.06 7.00
N ILE A 397 -19.86 -11.79 6.04
CA ILE A 397 -21.29 -11.57 6.29
C ILE A 397 -21.96 -12.82 6.85
N GLN A 398 -21.71 -14.01 6.28
CA GLN A 398 -22.25 -15.25 6.83
C GLN A 398 -21.82 -15.49 8.28
N HIS A 399 -20.55 -15.32 8.59
CA HIS A 399 -20.03 -15.51 9.95
C HIS A 399 -20.63 -14.48 10.92
N LEU A 400 -20.84 -13.23 10.50
CA LEU A 400 -21.50 -12.21 11.31
C LEU A 400 -22.97 -12.58 11.60
N LEU A 401 -23.72 -13.08 10.62
CA LEU A 401 -25.09 -13.54 10.84
C LEU A 401 -25.18 -14.76 11.73
N ASN A 402 -24.21 -15.67 11.64
CA ASN A 402 -24.10 -16.87 12.46
C ASN A 402 -23.82 -16.57 13.94
N ARG A 403 -23.54 -15.31 14.31
CA ARG A 403 -23.40 -14.89 15.71
C ARG A 403 -24.65 -15.21 16.54
N SER A 404 -25.83 -15.01 15.96
CA SER A 404 -27.11 -15.24 16.64
C SER A 404 -27.36 -16.72 16.95
N SER A 405 -26.79 -17.64 16.15
CA SER A 405 -26.90 -19.09 16.38
C SER A 405 -25.82 -19.64 17.31
N GLY A 406 -24.77 -18.87 17.59
CA GLY A 406 -23.65 -19.30 18.44
C GLY A 406 -22.77 -20.39 17.84
N ALA A 407 -22.88 -20.67 16.54
CA ALA A 407 -22.07 -21.69 15.85
C ALA A 407 -21.53 -21.16 14.51
N TYR A 408 -20.33 -21.59 14.10
CA TYR A 408 -19.72 -21.22 12.81
C TYR A 408 -19.59 -19.71 12.54
N TYR A 409 -19.34 -18.91 13.60
CA TYR A 409 -19.12 -17.46 13.53
C TYR A 409 -17.65 -17.06 13.26
N GLY A 410 -16.74 -18.04 13.12
CA GLY A 410 -15.32 -17.79 12.87
C GLY A 410 -14.68 -16.86 13.91
N ASN A 411 -14.07 -15.76 13.45
CA ASN A 411 -13.42 -14.77 14.32
C ASN A 411 -14.40 -13.78 14.97
N PHE A 412 -15.70 -13.86 14.67
CA PHE A 412 -16.71 -12.91 15.16
C PHE A 412 -17.51 -13.50 16.32
N SER A 413 -16.86 -13.84 17.44
CA SER A 413 -17.56 -14.40 18.62
C SER A 413 -18.72 -13.50 19.08
N PRO A 414 -19.87 -14.08 19.46
CA PRO A 414 -20.99 -13.32 20.04
C PRO A 414 -20.65 -12.70 21.40
N GLU A 415 -19.58 -13.16 22.08
CA GLU A 415 -19.12 -12.60 23.36
C GLU A 415 -18.45 -11.22 23.21
N ASN A 416 -17.99 -10.88 21.99
CA ASN A 416 -17.33 -9.63 21.69
C ASN A 416 -18.23 -8.72 20.84
N PRO A 417 -18.08 -7.39 20.89
CA PRO A 417 -18.76 -6.49 19.96
C PRO A 417 -18.51 -6.86 18.49
N ILE A 418 -19.39 -6.46 17.58
CA ILE A 418 -19.13 -6.61 16.14
C ILE A 418 -17.96 -5.70 15.78
N PRO A 419 -16.82 -6.24 15.33
CA PRO A 419 -15.70 -5.41 14.90
C PRO A 419 -16.08 -4.66 13.60
N PRO A 420 -15.55 -3.45 13.41
CA PRO A 420 -15.70 -2.74 12.15
C PRO A 420 -14.85 -3.36 11.04
N PHE A 421 -15.16 -2.97 9.81
CA PHE A 421 -14.30 -3.20 8.67
C PHE A 421 -13.50 -1.94 8.35
N TYR A 422 -12.27 -2.12 7.88
CA TYR A 422 -11.40 -1.04 7.43
C TYR A 422 -11.08 -1.22 5.95
N ILE A 423 -11.30 -0.19 5.15
CA ILE A 423 -10.78 -0.11 3.78
C ILE A 423 -9.48 0.69 3.82
N VAL A 424 -8.40 0.04 3.39
CA VAL A 424 -7.03 0.54 3.49
C VAL A 424 -6.32 0.43 2.15
N SER A 425 -5.21 1.16 2.02
CA SER A 425 -4.32 1.01 0.87
C SER A 425 -3.61 -0.35 0.91
N SER A 426 -3.49 -1.01 -0.25
CA SER A 426 -2.70 -2.25 -0.37
C SER A 426 -1.19 -2.04 -0.22
N ARG A 427 -0.71 -0.80 -0.41
CA ARG A 427 0.71 -0.42 -0.35
C ARG A 427 0.97 0.60 0.78
N ALA A 428 0.21 0.53 1.87
CA ALA A 428 0.15 1.54 2.92
C ALA A 428 1.52 2.00 3.47
N GLY A 429 2.52 1.10 3.58
CA GLY A 429 3.85 1.43 4.10
C GLY A 429 4.91 1.84 3.07
N ILE A 430 4.62 1.73 1.77
CA ILE A 430 5.61 1.90 0.68
C ILE A 430 5.12 2.81 -0.47
N SER A 431 4.04 3.56 -0.27
CA SER A 431 3.51 4.47 -1.29
C SER A 431 2.91 5.73 -0.68
N ILE A 432 2.78 6.80 -1.50
CA ILE A 432 2.01 8.01 -1.17
C ILE A 432 0.98 8.22 -2.28
N GLN A 433 -0.18 7.58 -2.14
CA GLN A 433 -1.25 7.64 -3.12
C GLN A 433 -2.57 7.74 -2.39
N GLY A 434 -3.43 8.66 -2.84
CA GLY A 434 -4.74 8.88 -2.26
C GLY A 434 -5.85 8.55 -3.23
N VAL A 435 -7.00 8.19 -2.70
CA VAL A 435 -8.24 8.08 -3.46
C VAL A 435 -9.39 8.68 -2.66
N VAL A 436 -10.26 9.39 -3.38
CA VAL A 436 -11.50 9.97 -2.82
C VAL A 436 -12.69 9.23 -3.41
N LEU A 437 -13.48 8.63 -2.55
CA LEU A 437 -14.65 7.85 -2.90
C LEU A 437 -15.92 8.65 -2.57
N ASN A 438 -17.01 8.32 -3.26
CA ASN A 438 -18.32 8.90 -2.98
C ASN A 438 -18.80 8.53 -1.57
N GLY A 439 -19.40 9.49 -0.87
CA GLY A 439 -20.02 9.28 0.43
C GLY A 439 -21.42 8.66 0.36
N THR A 440 -22.00 8.38 1.53
CA THR A 440 -23.31 7.71 1.66
C THR A 440 -24.49 8.51 1.11
N SER A 441 -24.33 9.83 0.92
CA SER A 441 -25.36 10.72 0.35
C SER A 441 -25.27 10.89 -1.18
N ALA A 442 -24.37 10.16 -1.87
CA ALA A 442 -24.12 10.30 -3.31
C ALA A 442 -25.18 9.62 -4.22
N GLY A 443 -26.42 9.46 -3.76
CA GLY A 443 -27.50 8.83 -4.53
C GLY A 443 -27.13 7.45 -5.05
N GLU A 444 -27.23 7.22 -6.37
CA GLU A 444 -26.89 5.94 -7.01
C GLU A 444 -25.42 5.55 -6.91
N LYS A 445 -24.52 6.52 -6.65
CA LYS A 445 -23.07 6.30 -6.51
C LYS A 445 -22.65 6.05 -5.05
N ARG A 446 -23.59 6.04 -4.11
CA ARG A 446 -23.27 5.78 -2.69
C ARG A 446 -22.59 4.42 -2.51
N PRO A 447 -21.73 4.26 -1.50
CA PRO A 447 -21.27 2.96 -1.07
C PRO A 447 -22.47 2.06 -0.74
N ARG A 448 -22.42 0.81 -1.18
CA ARG A 448 -23.50 -0.16 -0.92
C ARG A 448 -22.97 -1.56 -0.71
N LEU A 449 -23.67 -2.31 0.12
CA LEU A 449 -23.48 -3.73 0.33
C LEU A 449 -24.63 -4.46 -0.37
N VAL A 450 -24.33 -5.14 -1.46
CA VAL A 450 -25.30 -5.94 -2.22
C VAL A 450 -25.21 -7.37 -1.71
N ILE A 451 -26.28 -7.88 -1.10
CA ILE A 451 -26.34 -9.24 -0.56
C ILE A 451 -27.37 -10.04 -1.34
N THR A 452 -26.95 -11.21 -1.82
CA THR A 452 -27.81 -12.24 -2.37
C THR A 452 -27.80 -13.42 -1.40
N TYR A 453 -28.98 -13.81 -0.92
CA TYR A 453 -29.15 -14.83 0.11
C TYR A 453 -30.41 -15.67 -0.14
N SER A 454 -30.50 -16.80 0.54
CA SER A 454 -31.65 -17.70 0.53
C SER A 454 -31.99 -18.13 1.95
N HIS A 455 -33.28 -18.29 2.24
CA HIS A 455 -33.77 -18.86 3.50
C HIS A 455 -33.87 -20.38 3.45
#